data_AF-A0AA50IUF7-F1
#
_entry.id   AF-A0AA50IUF7-F1
#
_cell.length_a   1.000
_cell.length_b   1.000
_cell.length_c   1.000
_cell.angle_alpha   90.00
_cell.angle_beta   90.00
_cell.angle_gamma   90.00
#
_symmetry.space_group_name_H-M   'P 1'
#
loop_
_entity.id
_entity.type
_entity.pdbx_description
1 polymer ?
#
loop_
_entity_poly.entity_id
_entity_poly.type
_entity_poly.pdbx_seq_one_letter_code
_entity_poly.pdbx_strand_id
1 'polypeptide(L)' 'QQAEYFCNSIGILQQFSTPSKFPGFDRSGLQTPQQQQNQEDYAVLFATLISRCAKDIDILIESLPSDE' A
#
# COMPACT_ATOMS: atom_id res chain seq x y z
N GLN A 1 -9.45 -0.86 -10.51
CA GLN A 1 -8.15 -0.16 -10.38
C GLN A 1 -7.89 0.42 -8.98
N GLN A 2 -8.61 1.46 -8.52
CA GLN A 2 -8.38 2.04 -7.18
C GLN A 2 -8.40 0.98 -6.05
N ALA A 3 -9.44 0.14 -6.03
CA ALA A 3 -9.58 -0.94 -5.04
C ALA A 3 -8.44 -1.98 -5.11
N GLU A 4 -7.98 -2.30 -6.32
CA GLU A 4 -6.86 -3.24 -6.52
C GLU A 4 -5.55 -2.66 -5.98
N TYR A 5 -5.28 -1.36 -6.21
CA TYR A 5 -4.11 -0.70 -5.64
C TYR A 5 -4.12 -0.71 -4.11
N PHE A 6 -5.28 -0.47 -3.50
CA PHE A 6 -5.42 -0.61 -2.04
C PHE A 6 -5.13 -2.05 -1.58
N CYS A 7 -5.80 -3.05 -2.16
CA CYS A 7 -5.62 -4.45 -1.76
C CYS A 7 -4.17 -4.93 -1.93
N ASN A 8 -3.54 -4.63 -3.06
CA ASN A 8 -2.15 -5.03 -3.33
C ASN A 8 -1.17 -4.31 -2.39
N SER A 9 -1.40 -3.03 -2.09
CA SER A 9 -0.55 -2.28 -1.17
C SER A 9 -0.57 -2.87 0.24
N ILE A 10 -1.72 -3.34 0.73
CA ILE A 10 -1.87 -3.95 2.05
C ILE A 10 -1.08 -5.26 2.14
N GLY A 11 -1.20 -6.13 1.13
CA GLY A 11 -0.48 -7.40 1.10
C GLY A 11 1.04 -7.21 1.14
N ILE A 12 1.54 -6.26 0.35
CA ILE A 12 2.95 -5.90 0.33
C ILE A 12 3.41 -5.31 1.66
N LEU A 13 2.66 -4.35 2.23
CA LEU A 13 2.99 -3.76 3.53
C LEU A 13 3.06 -4.81 4.64
N GLN A 14 2.15 -5.81 4.63
CA GLN A 14 2.18 -6.92 5.59
C GLN A 14 3.38 -7.83 5.37
N GLN A 15 3.68 -8.21 4.13
CA GLN A 15 4.79 -9.10 3.79
C GLN A 15 6.15 -8.56 4.26
N PHE A 16 6.33 -7.24 4.17
CA PHE A 16 7.56 -6.59 4.61
C PHE A 16 7.48 -5.98 6.02
N SER A 17 6.33 -6.09 6.70
CA SER A 17 6.18 -5.54 8.06
C SER A 17 7.18 -6.18 9.02
N THR A 18 7.82 -5.36 9.84
CA THR A 18 8.71 -5.85 10.89
C THR A 18 7.87 -6.29 12.08
N PRO A 19 8.05 -7.51 12.61
CA PRO A 19 7.34 -7.94 13.81
C PRO A 19 7.59 -6.97 14.97
N SER A 20 6.51 -6.59 15.65
CA SER A 20 6.63 -5.75 16.85
C SER A 20 7.33 -6.50 17.97
N LYS A 21 8.19 -5.79 18.71
CA LYS A 21 8.82 -6.30 19.93
C LYS A 21 8.02 -5.85 21.13
N PHE A 22 7.44 -6.80 21.87
CA PHE A 22 6.76 -6.52 23.13
C PHE A 22 7.59 -7.08 24.30
N PRO A 23 7.63 -6.40 25.46
CA PRO A 23 8.27 -6.94 26.64
C PRO A 23 7.69 -8.32 26.99
N GLY A 24 8.56 -9.34 27.15
CA GLY A 24 8.14 -10.72 27.45
C GLY A 24 7.70 -11.55 26.23
N PHE A 25 7.82 -11.02 25.00
CA PHE A 25 7.46 -11.73 23.77
C PHE A 25 8.68 -11.93 22.86
N ASP A 26 9.56 -12.86 23.25
CA ASP A 26 10.69 -13.30 22.41
C ASP A 26 10.23 -14.39 21.43
N ARG A 27 9.70 -13.98 20.27
CA ARG A 27 9.57 -14.87 19.11
C ARG A 27 10.92 -15.00 18.40
N SER A 28 11.85 -15.73 19.01
CA SER A 28 13.19 -15.98 18.47
C SER A 28 13.24 -16.98 17.29
N GLY A 29 12.10 -17.50 16.81
CA GLY A 29 12.09 -18.67 15.91
C GLY A 29 11.36 -18.54 14.55
N LEU A 30 10.77 -17.40 14.20
CA LEU A 30 9.92 -17.28 13.00
C LEU A 30 10.29 -16.11 12.07
N GLN A 31 11.53 -15.62 12.14
CA GLN A 31 11.98 -14.57 11.23
C GLN A 31 12.26 -15.18 9.85
N THR A 32 11.32 -15.01 8.92
CA THR A 32 11.63 -15.12 7.51
C THR A 32 12.68 -14.06 7.16
N PRO A 33 13.67 -14.36 6.29
CA PRO A 33 14.69 -13.39 5.91
C PRO A 33 14.01 -12.18 5.28
N GLN A 34 14.02 -11.04 5.98
CA GLN A 34 13.54 -9.78 5.44
C GLN A 34 14.50 -9.31 4.34
N GLN A 35 14.07 -9.37 3.08
CA GLN A 35 14.66 -8.56 2.02
C GLN A 35 14.17 -7.12 2.18
N GLN A 36 14.87 -6.33 3.02
CA GLN A 36 14.52 -4.94 3.31
C GLN A 36 14.66 -4.00 2.10
N GLN A 37 15.43 -4.40 1.08
CA GLN A 37 15.91 -3.48 0.04
C GLN A 37 14.81 -2.92 -0.88
N ASN A 38 13.64 -3.58 -1.00
CA ASN A 38 12.55 -3.13 -1.88
C ASN A 38 11.31 -2.59 -1.15
N GLN A 39 11.31 -2.53 0.19
CA GLN A 39 10.09 -2.18 0.94
C GLN A 39 9.66 -0.73 0.70
N GLU A 40 10.60 0.22 0.79
CA GLU A 40 10.30 1.65 0.64
C GLU A 40 9.82 1.97 -0.77
N ASP A 41 10.41 1.33 -1.79
CA ASP A 41 10.03 1.52 -3.19
C ASP A 41 8.58 1.14 -3.47
N TYR A 42 8.11 0.02 -2.92
CA TYR A 42 6.72 -0.39 -3.11
C TYR A 42 5.72 0.51 -2.39
N ALA A 43 6.05 0.97 -1.18
CA ALA A 43 5.19 1.89 -0.44
C ALA A 43 5.00 3.20 -1.23
N VAL A 44 6.10 3.77 -1.75
CA VAL A 44 6.06 4.99 -2.58
C VAL A 44 5.32 4.75 -3.90
N LEU A 45 5.55 3.60 -4.56
CA LEU A 45 4.87 3.23 -5.80
C LEU A 45 3.35 3.16 -5.60
N PHE A 46 2.87 2.42 -4.60
CA PHE A 46 1.43 2.30 -4.35
C PHE A 46 0.82 3.63 -3.92
N ALA A 47 1.50 4.43 -3.09
CA ALA A 47 1.04 5.77 -2.75
C ALA A 47 0.86 6.64 -4.01
N THR A 48 1.79 6.56 -4.96
CA THR A 48 1.71 7.27 -6.25
C THR A 48 0.53 6.79 -7.10
N LEU A 49 0.36 5.47 -7.25
CA LEU A 49 -0.73 4.89 -8.04
C LEU A 49 -2.11 5.21 -7.45
N ILE A 50 -2.26 5.10 -6.13
CA ILE A 50 -3.49 5.42 -5.39
C ILE A 50 -3.82 6.90 -5.55
N SER A 51 -2.84 7.80 -5.36
CA SER A 51 -3.06 9.24 -5.45
C SER A 51 -3.38 9.69 -6.87
N ARG A 52 -2.71 9.11 -7.87
CA ARG A 52 -2.98 9.39 -9.28
C ARG A 52 -4.37 8.93 -9.67
N CYS A 53 -4.73 7.69 -9.37
CA CYS A 53 -6.04 7.16 -9.74
C CYS A 53 -7.18 7.92 -9.04
N ALA A 54 -6.98 8.41 -7.80
CA ALA A 54 -7.93 9.30 -7.14
C ALA A 54 -8.11 10.63 -7.91
N LYS A 55 -7.02 11.29 -8.31
CA LYS A 55 -7.10 12.51 -9.12
C LYS A 55 -7.75 12.28 -10.47
N ASP A 56 -7.46 11.17 -11.12
CA ASP A 56 -8.06 10.82 -12.41
C ASP A 56 -9.58 10.61 -12.26
N ILE A 57 -10.05 10.08 -11.12
CA ILE A 57 -11.48 9.99 -10.77
C ILE A 57 -12.07 11.38 -10.59
N ASP A 58 -11.41 12.27 -9.83
CA ASP A 58 -11.90 13.64 -9.61
C ASP A 58 -12.07 14.38 -10.95
N ILE A 59 -11.05 14.31 -11.83
CA ILE A 59 -11.12 14.91 -13.18
C ILE A 59 -12.24 14.29 -14.01
N LEU A 60 -12.43 12.97 -13.94
CA LEU A 60 -13.52 12.31 -14.66
C LEU A 60 -14.88 12.83 -14.20
N ILE A 61 -15.08 12.98 -12.89
CA ILE A 61 -16.30 13.53 -12.31
C ILE A 61 -16.52 14.97 -12.78
N GLU A 62 -15.49 15.82 -12.74
CA GLU A 62 -15.55 17.21 -13.22
C GLU A 62 -15.82 17.31 -14.72
N SER A 63 -15.45 16.28 -15.49
CA SER A 63 -15.67 16.22 -16.93
C SER A 63 -17.06 15.73 -17.32
N LEU A 64 -17.88 15.27 -16.37
CA LEU A 64 -19.23 14.81 -16.67
C LEU A 64 -20.08 15.98 -17.18
N PRO A 65 -20.86 15.77 -18.26
CA PRO A 65 -21.80 16.78 -18.71
C PRO A 65 -22.81 17.06 -17.58
N SER A 66 -23.21 18.33 -17.43
CA SER A 66 -24.29 18.68 -16.53
C SER A 66 -25.59 18.08 -17.04
N ASP A 67 -26.37 17.43 -16.17
CA ASP A 67 -27.72 17.00 -16.51
C ASP A 67 -28.59 18.26 -16.73
N GLU A 68 -28.98 18.51 -17.99
CA GLU A 68 -30.03 19.48 -18.38
C GLU A 68 -31.44 18.89 -18.19
#